data_AF-A0A1U7CXQ8-F1
#
_entry.id   AF-A0A1U7CXQ8-F1
#
_cell.length_a   1.000
_cell.length_b   1.000
_cell.length_c   1.000
_cell.angle_alpha   90.00
_cell.angle_beta   90.00
_cell.angle_gamma   90.00
#
_symmetry.space_group_name_H-M   'P 1'
#
loop_
_entity.id
_entity.type
_entity.pdbx_description
1 polymer ?
#
loop_
_entity_poly.entity_id
_entity_poly.type
_entity_poly.pdbx_seq_one_letter_code
_entity_poly.pdbx_strand_id
1 'polypeptide(L)'
;MLRTCNLARPAIFTTTALLLLLAGGGCGNGVSASPSDEAARAALESALKTWRDGGKPGKLAGTDPPVEVHDTPWSQGELLGAYEILKKEEAGATEKKFSVRLTLAKPERTEDVQYHVLGLSPVMVFRDQDYQRNINMEDGPKTSKSGGASQRRKSTASQR
;
A
#
# COMPACT_ATOMS: atom_id res chain seq x y z
N MET A 1 58.99 -32.16 33.88
CA MET A 1 58.35 -33.40 33.37
C MET A 1 57.69 -33.09 32.03
N LEU A 2 57.69 -34.07 31.12
CA LEU A 2 57.85 -33.92 29.68
C LEU A 2 56.70 -33.19 28.93
N ARG A 3 57.13 -32.47 27.87
CA ARG A 3 56.34 -32.07 26.69
C ARG A 3 55.92 -33.30 25.89
N THR A 4 54.71 -33.31 25.33
CA THR A 4 54.42 -33.93 24.02
C THR A 4 53.13 -33.37 23.41
N CYS A 5 53.27 -32.81 22.21
CA CYS A 5 52.21 -32.48 21.27
C CYS A 5 51.57 -33.75 20.70
N ASN A 6 50.31 -33.69 20.26
CA ASN A 6 49.85 -34.57 19.19
C ASN A 6 48.97 -33.81 18.20
N LEU A 7 49.44 -33.86 16.95
CA LEU A 7 48.92 -33.26 15.75
C LEU A 7 48.06 -34.29 14.99
N ALA A 8 47.15 -33.75 14.18
CA ALA A 8 46.73 -34.23 12.87
C ALA A 8 45.82 -35.47 12.77
N ARG A 9 44.66 -35.26 12.14
CA ARG A 9 44.06 -36.16 11.15
C ARG A 9 43.25 -35.34 10.11
N PRO A 10 43.05 -35.86 8.89
CA PRO A 10 43.41 -35.14 7.66
C PRO A 10 42.20 -34.63 6.85
N ALA A 11 42.58 -33.82 5.86
CA ALA A 11 41.75 -33.20 4.84
C ALA A 11 40.88 -34.18 4.04
N ILE A 12 39.65 -33.75 3.73
CA ILE A 12 38.89 -34.23 2.58
C ILE A 12 38.61 -33.01 1.70
N PHE A 13 39.41 -32.88 0.64
CA PHE A 13 39.13 -32.06 -0.52
C PHE A 13 38.28 -32.89 -1.49
N THR A 14 37.16 -32.35 -1.97
CA THR A 14 36.81 -32.42 -3.40
C THR A 14 35.73 -31.40 -3.73
N THR A 15 36.17 -30.44 -4.53
CA THR A 15 35.44 -29.46 -5.33
C THR A 15 34.36 -30.06 -6.22
N THR A 16 33.19 -29.41 -6.32
CA THR A 16 32.34 -29.47 -7.52
C THR A 16 31.88 -28.06 -7.84
N ALA A 17 32.60 -27.43 -8.77
CA ALA A 17 32.17 -26.24 -9.48
C ALA A 17 31.31 -26.66 -10.68
N LEU A 18 30.70 -25.64 -11.33
CA LEU A 18 30.07 -25.65 -12.67
C LEU A 18 28.56 -25.90 -12.65
N LEU A 19 27.67 -25.16 -13.32
CA LEU A 19 27.58 -23.88 -14.06
C LEU A 19 26.13 -23.84 -14.59
N LEU A 20 25.74 -22.71 -15.17
CA LEU A 20 24.57 -22.43 -16.04
C LEU A 20 23.33 -21.86 -15.33
N LEU A 21 23.11 -20.53 -15.36
CA LEU A 21 22.60 -19.70 -16.47
C LEU A 21 21.30 -20.25 -17.07
N LEU A 22 20.17 -19.65 -16.70
CA LEU A 22 18.89 -19.48 -17.42
C LEU A 22 17.93 -18.86 -16.39
N ALA A 23 17.17 -17.79 -16.59
CA ALA A 23 16.96 -16.86 -17.69
C ALA A 23 16.25 -15.64 -17.06
N GLY A 24 16.32 -14.48 -17.71
CA GLY A 24 15.56 -13.31 -17.31
C GLY A 24 14.05 -13.61 -17.29
N GLY A 25 13.42 -13.37 -16.13
CA GLY A 25 12.00 -13.12 -15.99
C GLY A 25 11.75 -11.61 -15.91
N GLY A 26 12.18 -10.87 -16.93
CA GLY A 26 11.65 -9.55 -17.17
C GLY A 26 10.29 -9.72 -17.83
N CYS A 27 9.21 -9.51 -17.07
CA CYS A 27 7.92 -9.13 -17.63
C CYS A 27 7.49 -7.83 -16.97
N GLY A 28 8.20 -6.76 -17.29
CA GLY A 28 7.62 -5.42 -17.29
C GLY A 28 6.88 -5.24 -18.61
N ASN A 29 5.56 -5.04 -18.52
CA ASN A 29 4.68 -4.33 -19.45
C ASN A 29 3.30 -4.36 -18.76
N GLY A 30 2.91 -3.33 -18.02
CA GLY A 30 2.47 -2.09 -18.64
C GLY A 30 0.95 -1.98 -18.74
N VAL A 31 0.19 -2.63 -17.86
CA VAL A 31 -1.11 -2.20 -17.32
C VAL A 31 -1.15 -2.80 -15.91
N SER A 32 -1.41 -2.02 -14.87
CA SER A 32 -1.65 -2.58 -13.54
C SER A 32 -2.87 -3.50 -13.63
N ALA A 33 -2.63 -4.80 -13.76
CA ALA A 33 -3.71 -5.77 -13.87
C ALA A 33 -4.56 -5.70 -12.59
N SER A 34 -5.86 -5.57 -12.77
CA SER A 34 -6.81 -5.51 -11.65
C SER A 34 -6.92 -6.89 -11.00
N PRO A 35 -6.94 -6.99 -9.67
CA PRO A 35 -7.24 -8.26 -9.00
C PRO A 35 -8.63 -8.76 -9.38
N SER A 36 -8.86 -10.08 -9.28
CA SER A 36 -10.22 -10.61 -9.38
C SER A 36 -11.08 -10.07 -8.24
N ASP A 37 -12.41 -10.13 -8.39
CA ASP A 37 -13.32 -9.63 -7.35
C ASP A 37 -13.11 -10.40 -6.03
N GLU A 38 -12.88 -11.70 -6.11
CA GLU A 38 -12.62 -12.58 -4.98
C GLU A 38 -11.28 -12.27 -4.33
N ALA A 39 -10.21 -12.12 -5.12
CA ALA A 39 -8.88 -11.79 -4.62
C ALA A 39 -8.87 -10.42 -3.94
N ALA A 40 -9.55 -9.43 -4.53
CA ALA A 40 -9.65 -8.09 -3.99
C ALA A 40 -10.43 -8.08 -2.66
N ARG A 41 -11.54 -8.80 -2.60
CA ARG A 41 -12.33 -8.93 -1.37
C ARG A 41 -11.55 -9.65 -0.28
N ALA A 42 -10.88 -10.76 -0.60
CA ALA A 42 -10.09 -11.53 0.37
C ALA A 42 -8.92 -10.71 0.93
N ALA A 43 -8.25 -9.91 0.10
CA ALA A 43 -7.20 -9.00 0.54
C ALA A 43 -7.73 -7.94 1.51
N LEU A 44 -8.88 -7.31 1.18
CA LEU A 44 -9.54 -6.35 2.05
C LEU A 44 -9.99 -6.98 3.38
N GLU A 45 -10.60 -8.17 3.34
CA GLU A 45 -10.99 -8.91 4.54
C GLU A 45 -9.78 -9.24 5.42
N SER A 46 -8.66 -9.64 4.82
CA SER A 46 -7.42 -9.93 5.53
C SER A 46 -6.85 -8.68 6.21
N ALA A 47 -6.91 -7.52 5.53
CA ALA A 47 -6.50 -6.23 6.08
C ALA A 47 -7.37 -5.83 7.28
N LEU A 48 -8.69 -5.81 7.11
CA LEU A 48 -9.63 -5.42 8.17
C LEU A 48 -9.60 -6.37 9.37
N LYS A 49 -9.48 -7.69 9.11
CA LYS A 49 -9.28 -8.68 10.16
C LYS A 49 -7.99 -8.41 10.94
N THR A 50 -6.88 -8.18 10.23
CA THR A 50 -5.58 -7.91 10.87
C THR A 50 -5.64 -6.63 11.72
N TRP A 51 -6.30 -5.58 11.23
CA TRP A 51 -6.49 -4.35 12.00
C TRP A 51 -7.32 -4.60 13.27
N ARG A 52 -8.48 -5.26 13.14
CA ARG A 52 -9.33 -5.60 14.27
C ARG A 52 -8.60 -6.43 15.33
N ASP A 53 -7.77 -7.36 14.90
CA ASP A 53 -7.01 -8.25 15.78
C ASP A 53 -5.75 -7.57 16.38
N GLY A 54 -5.55 -6.26 16.15
CA GLY A 54 -4.46 -5.48 16.74
C GLY A 54 -3.13 -5.58 15.99
N GLY A 55 -3.15 -6.01 14.72
CA GLY A 55 -1.99 -6.06 13.86
C GLY A 55 -1.48 -4.69 13.43
N LYS A 56 -0.41 -4.70 12.62
CA LYS A 56 0.24 -3.48 12.10
C LYS A 56 -0.14 -3.22 10.64
N PRO A 57 -0.29 -1.95 10.24
CA PRO A 57 -0.54 -1.59 8.84
C PRO A 57 0.70 -1.78 7.96
N GLY A 58 0.55 -1.58 6.66
CA GLY A 58 1.58 -1.84 5.65
C GLY A 58 1.51 -3.27 5.13
N LYS A 59 2.66 -3.95 5.02
CA LYS A 59 2.74 -5.30 4.46
C LYS A 59 2.23 -6.35 5.47
N LEU A 60 1.17 -7.07 5.10
CA LEU A 60 0.58 -8.12 5.94
C LEU A 60 1.40 -9.41 5.87
N ALA A 61 1.75 -9.96 7.03
CA ALA A 61 2.45 -11.24 7.13
C ALA A 61 1.53 -12.41 6.79
N GLY A 62 2.07 -13.45 6.15
CA GLY A 62 1.34 -14.69 5.87
C GLY A 62 0.28 -14.60 4.77
N THR A 63 0.35 -13.59 3.91
CA THR A 63 -0.52 -13.44 2.73
C THR A 63 0.21 -13.84 1.46
N ASP A 64 -0.47 -14.55 0.57
CA ASP A 64 -0.02 -14.89 -0.78
C ASP A 64 -1.19 -14.71 -1.77
N PRO A 65 -1.13 -13.76 -2.72
CA PRO A 65 -0.05 -12.81 -2.94
C PRO A 65 0.15 -11.84 -1.75
N PRO A 66 1.32 -11.18 -1.64
CA PRO A 66 1.56 -10.21 -0.57
C PRO A 66 0.53 -9.09 -0.57
N VAL A 67 -0.09 -8.81 0.58
CA VAL A 67 -1.03 -7.69 0.74
C VAL A 67 -0.33 -6.50 1.39
N GLU A 68 -0.50 -5.31 0.82
CA GLU A 68 -0.01 -4.04 1.37
C GLU A 68 -1.17 -3.08 1.64
N VAL A 69 -1.26 -2.54 2.86
CA VAL A 69 -2.38 -1.70 3.29
C VAL A 69 -1.94 -0.28 3.58
N HIS A 70 -2.64 0.67 2.97
CA HIS A 70 -2.51 2.11 3.20
C HIS A 70 -3.80 2.64 3.81
N ASP A 71 -3.79 2.73 5.14
CA ASP A 71 -4.89 3.26 5.94
C ASP A 71 -4.30 4.20 6.99
N THR A 72 -4.55 5.51 6.82
CA THR A 72 -4.00 6.54 7.72
C THR A 72 -4.51 6.37 9.16
N PRO A 73 -5.82 6.28 9.46
CA PRO A 73 -6.31 6.00 10.80
C PRO A 73 -5.62 4.81 11.48
N TRP A 74 -5.49 3.68 10.79
CA TRP A 74 -4.77 2.52 11.34
C TRP A 74 -3.28 2.83 11.59
N SER A 75 -2.62 3.53 10.67
CA SER A 75 -1.22 3.96 10.80
C SER A 75 -0.99 4.96 11.94
N GLN A 76 -2.03 5.70 12.33
CA GLN A 76 -2.03 6.60 13.49
C GLN A 76 -2.38 5.88 14.80
N GLY A 77 -2.58 4.56 14.78
CA GLY A 77 -2.83 3.74 15.95
C GLY A 77 -4.29 3.68 16.39
N GLU A 78 -5.23 4.11 15.54
CA GLU A 78 -6.65 3.90 15.82
C GLU A 78 -6.98 2.40 15.84
N LEU A 79 -7.93 2.01 16.67
CA LEU A 79 -8.28 0.60 16.88
C LEU A 79 -9.63 0.29 16.25
N LEU A 80 -9.68 -0.77 15.44
CA LEU A 80 -10.91 -1.29 14.85
C LEU A 80 -11.57 -2.30 15.80
N GLY A 81 -12.82 -2.06 16.17
CA GLY A 81 -13.62 -3.00 16.97
C GLY A 81 -14.37 -4.00 16.11
N ALA A 82 -15.06 -3.51 15.07
CA ALA A 82 -15.82 -4.34 14.13
C ALA A 82 -15.82 -3.72 12.73
N TYR A 83 -16.11 -4.55 11.73
CA TYR A 83 -16.29 -4.09 10.36
C TYR A 83 -17.33 -4.93 9.63
N GLU A 84 -17.93 -4.33 8.61
CA GLU A 84 -18.87 -4.98 7.69
C GLU A 84 -18.58 -4.50 6.26
N ILE A 85 -18.32 -5.43 5.35
CA ILE A 85 -18.17 -5.11 3.92
C ILE A 85 -19.56 -5.11 3.29
N LEU A 86 -20.11 -3.93 3.06
CA LEU A 86 -21.49 -3.71 2.65
C LEU A 86 -21.73 -4.16 1.21
N LYS A 87 -20.95 -3.62 0.27
CA LYS A 87 -21.09 -3.92 -1.15
C LYS A 87 -19.84 -3.58 -1.94
N LYS A 88 -19.72 -4.20 -3.10
CA LYS A 88 -18.80 -3.77 -4.15
C LYS A 88 -19.41 -2.56 -4.87
N GLU A 89 -18.61 -1.55 -5.12
CA GLU A 89 -18.99 -0.38 -5.90
C GLU A 89 -18.52 -0.51 -7.35
N GLU A 90 -19.15 0.23 -8.25
CA GLU A 90 -18.62 0.43 -9.59
C GLU A 90 -17.31 1.24 -9.50
N ALA A 91 -16.29 0.80 -10.25
CA ALA A 91 -14.95 1.35 -10.23
C ALA A 91 -14.31 1.22 -11.63
N GLY A 92 -13.13 1.83 -11.81
CA GLY A 92 -12.39 1.76 -13.05
C GLY A 92 -11.93 0.34 -13.42
N ALA A 93 -11.47 0.14 -14.66
CA ALA A 93 -11.04 -1.18 -15.15
C ALA A 93 -9.85 -1.78 -14.40
N THR A 94 -9.06 -0.94 -13.72
CA THR A 94 -7.80 -1.30 -13.05
C THR A 94 -7.91 -1.45 -11.54
N GLU A 95 -9.07 -1.15 -10.94
CA GLU A 95 -9.27 -1.17 -9.49
C GLU A 95 -10.61 -1.83 -9.12
N LYS A 96 -10.69 -2.33 -7.89
CA LYS A 96 -11.93 -2.76 -7.26
C LYS A 96 -12.23 -1.83 -6.10
N LYS A 97 -13.50 -1.47 -5.94
CA LYS A 97 -13.93 -0.58 -4.86
C LYS A 97 -14.98 -1.26 -3.99
N PHE A 98 -14.84 -1.10 -2.68
CA PHE A 98 -15.76 -1.67 -1.70
C PHE A 98 -16.18 -0.62 -0.69
N SER A 99 -17.48 -0.56 -0.39
CA SER A 99 -18.01 0.20 0.73
C SER A 99 -18.01 -0.65 1.98
N VAL A 100 -17.44 -0.12 3.06
CA VAL A 100 -17.22 -0.82 4.32
C VAL A 100 -17.69 0.06 5.46
N ARG A 101 -18.48 -0.51 6.36
CA ARG A 101 -18.78 0.10 7.65
C ARG A 101 -17.72 -0.30 8.65
N LEU A 102 -17.08 0.67 9.28
CA LEU A 102 -16.11 0.46 10.36
C LEU A 102 -16.71 0.94 11.67
N THR A 103 -16.56 0.13 12.72
CA THR A 103 -16.80 0.53 14.10
C THR A 103 -15.45 0.58 14.80
N LEU A 104 -14.94 1.78 14.97
CA LEU A 104 -13.67 2.04 15.63
C LEU A 104 -13.89 2.09 17.14
N ALA A 105 -13.01 1.43 17.88
CA ALA A 105 -13.04 1.36 19.33
C ALA A 105 -12.29 2.53 19.97
N LYS A 106 -11.27 3.08 19.29
CA LYS A 106 -10.47 4.21 19.80
C LYS A 106 -9.97 5.11 18.65
N PRO A 107 -10.42 6.39 18.58
CA PRO A 107 -11.58 6.93 19.29
C PRO A 107 -12.87 6.24 18.84
N GLU A 108 -13.86 6.13 19.73
CA GLU A 108 -15.11 5.43 19.44
C GLU A 108 -15.93 6.18 18.38
N ARG A 109 -16.13 5.57 17.23
CA ARG A 109 -17.02 6.07 16.17
C ARG A 109 -17.41 4.96 15.20
N THR A 110 -18.52 5.16 14.51
CA THR A 110 -18.88 4.33 13.35
C THR A 110 -18.88 5.19 12.10
N GLU A 111 -18.29 4.68 11.03
CA GLU A 111 -18.15 5.39 9.76
C GLU A 111 -18.27 4.44 8.57
N ASP A 112 -18.94 4.89 7.51
CA ASP A 112 -19.00 4.20 6.23
C ASP A 112 -17.92 4.80 5.33
N VAL A 113 -17.01 3.96 4.85
CA VAL A 113 -15.80 4.35 4.11
C VAL A 113 -15.66 3.51 2.86
N GLN A 114 -14.91 4.01 1.89
CA GLN A 114 -14.59 3.27 0.66
C GLN A 114 -13.14 2.79 0.70
N TYR A 115 -12.91 1.57 0.22
CA TYR A 115 -11.59 1.01 -0.01
C TYR A 115 -11.39 0.72 -1.49
N HIS A 116 -10.21 1.06 -1.99
CA HIS A 116 -9.71 0.77 -3.33
C HIS A 116 -8.71 -0.37 -3.23
N VAL A 117 -8.87 -1.38 -4.08
CA VAL A 117 -7.98 -2.55 -4.14
C VAL A 117 -7.43 -2.68 -5.56
N LEU A 118 -6.11 -2.67 -5.67
CA LEU A 118 -5.39 -2.64 -6.94
C LEU A 118 -4.13 -3.51 -6.90
N GLY A 119 -3.65 -3.89 -8.09
CA GLY A 119 -2.46 -4.72 -8.24
C GLY A 119 -2.71 -6.22 -8.03
N LEU A 120 -1.76 -7.03 -8.51
CA LEU A 120 -1.79 -8.50 -8.38
C LEU A 120 -0.79 -9.02 -7.36
N SER A 121 0.40 -8.42 -7.29
CA SER A 121 1.47 -8.83 -6.37
C SER A 121 2.50 -7.68 -6.25
N PRO A 122 2.44 -6.86 -5.19
CA PRO A 122 1.48 -6.96 -4.09
C PRO A 122 0.06 -6.57 -4.50
N VAL A 123 -0.93 -7.09 -3.78
CA VAL A 123 -2.30 -6.55 -3.79
C VAL A 123 -2.34 -5.40 -2.79
N MET A 124 -2.58 -4.20 -3.28
CA MET A 124 -2.61 -2.99 -2.47
C MET A 124 -4.04 -2.63 -2.09
N VAL A 125 -4.25 -2.31 -0.81
CA VAL A 125 -5.54 -1.90 -0.24
C VAL A 125 -5.38 -0.46 0.27
N PHE A 126 -6.09 0.47 -0.34
CA PHE A 126 -6.11 1.87 0.06
C PHE A 126 -7.47 2.25 0.59
N ARG A 127 -7.52 3.01 1.68
CA ARG A 127 -8.72 3.77 2.02
C ARG A 127 -8.90 4.90 1.00
N ASP A 128 -10.13 5.29 0.68
CA ASP A 128 -10.40 6.31 -0.37
C ASP A 128 -9.60 7.59 -0.16
N GLN A 129 -9.57 8.14 1.05
CA GLN A 129 -8.76 9.34 1.34
C GLN A 129 -7.26 9.14 1.09
N ASP A 130 -6.71 7.94 1.35
CA ASP A 130 -5.32 7.59 1.09
C ASP A 130 -5.06 7.40 -0.41
N TYR A 131 -6.00 6.77 -1.11
CA TYR A 131 -5.96 6.62 -2.56
C TYR A 131 -5.96 7.99 -3.26
N GLN A 132 -6.90 8.86 -2.91
CA GLN A 132 -6.99 10.23 -3.46
C GLN A 132 -5.70 11.02 -3.20
N ARG A 133 -5.11 10.92 -2.00
CA ARG A 133 -3.82 11.56 -1.71
C ARG A 133 -2.71 11.04 -2.60
N ASN A 134 -2.67 9.73 -2.85
CA ASN A 134 -1.64 9.11 -3.67
C ASN A 134 -1.77 9.54 -5.16
N ILE A 135 -2.96 9.46 -5.75
CA ILE A 135 -3.15 9.78 -7.17
C ILE A 135 -3.07 11.29 -7.47
N ASN A 136 -3.50 12.15 -6.53
CA ASN A 136 -3.41 13.60 -6.73
C ASN A 136 -1.97 14.13 -6.67
N MET A 137 -1.03 13.35 -6.13
CA MET A 137 0.40 13.67 -6.15
C MET A 137 1.07 13.26 -7.46
N GLU A 138 0.55 12.24 -8.15
CA GLU A 138 1.07 11.77 -9.45
C GLU A 138 0.76 12.75 -10.60
N ASP A 139 -0.36 13.49 -10.51
CA ASP A 139 -0.72 14.56 -11.45
C ASP A 139 0.10 15.85 -11.28
N GLY A 140 0.99 15.93 -10.27
CA GLY A 140 1.68 17.15 -9.88
C GLY A 140 0.71 18.29 -9.49
N PRO A 141 1.19 19.44 -9.01
CA PRO A 141 0.32 20.60 -8.91
C PRO A 141 -0.13 20.96 -10.33
N LYS A 142 -1.42 20.83 -10.64
CA LYS A 142 -2.01 21.60 -11.73
C LYS A 142 -1.82 23.06 -11.36
N THR A 143 -0.74 23.67 -11.82
CA THR A 143 -0.57 25.11 -11.76
C THR A 143 -1.65 25.71 -12.65
N SER A 144 -2.84 25.94 -12.11
CA SER A 144 -3.79 26.86 -12.71
C SER A 144 -3.23 28.27 -12.52
N LYS A 145 -2.21 28.61 -13.30
CA LYS A 145 -1.74 29.98 -13.43
C LYS A 145 -2.66 30.69 -14.43
N SER A 146 -3.77 31.23 -13.96
CA SER A 146 -4.21 32.60 -14.27
C SER A 146 -5.56 32.92 -13.62
N GLY A 147 -5.65 34.05 -12.92
CA GLY A 147 -6.93 34.72 -12.74
C GLY A 147 -7.26 35.30 -11.36
N GLY A 148 -6.31 35.41 -10.44
CA GLY A 148 -6.48 36.22 -9.23
C GLY A 148 -6.40 37.71 -9.58
N ALA A 149 -7.56 38.35 -9.74
CA ALA A 149 -7.72 39.77 -9.93
C ALA A 149 -7.01 40.58 -8.83
N SER A 150 -5.90 41.23 -9.18
CA SER A 150 -5.38 42.38 -8.42
C SER A 150 -5.60 43.61 -9.29
N GLN A 151 -6.82 44.12 -9.22
CA GLN A 151 -7.21 45.38 -9.83
C GLN A 151 -6.53 46.50 -9.04
N ARG A 152 -5.32 46.80 -9.51
CA ARG A 152 -4.53 48.02 -9.28
C ARG A 152 -5.45 49.23 -9.16
N ARG A 153 -5.76 49.64 -7.92
CA ARG A 153 -6.39 50.92 -7.61
C ARG A 153 -5.48 52.02 -8.15
N LYS A 154 -5.85 52.60 -9.30
CA LYS A 154 -5.27 53.85 -9.78
C LYS A 154 -5.69 54.94 -8.80
N SER A 155 -4.77 55.28 -7.90
CA SER A 155 -4.79 56.55 -7.18
C SER A 155 -4.33 57.62 -8.17
N THR A 156 -5.26 58.17 -8.95
CA THR A 156 -5.01 59.40 -9.70
C THR A 156 -5.08 60.56 -8.73
N ALA A 157 -3.89 61.04 -8.37
CA ALA A 157 -3.70 62.35 -7.77
C ALA A 157 -4.19 63.42 -8.77
N SER A 158 -5.07 64.29 -8.27
CA SER A 158 -5.51 65.50 -8.94
C SER A 158 -4.36 66.51 -8.94
N GLN A 159 -3.83 66.82 -10.12
CA GLN A 159 -3.02 68.01 -10.38
C GLN A 159 -3.89 69.00 -11.16
N ARG A 160 -4.38 70.03 -10.46
CA ARG A 160 -4.41 71.46 -10.84
C ARG A 160 -5.42 72.21 -9.99
#